data_AF-A0A1Q9A0D6-F1
#
_entry.id   AF-A0A1Q9A0D6-F1
#
_cell.length_a   1.000
_cell.length_b   1.000
_cell.length_c   1.000
_cell.angle_alpha   90.00
_cell.angle_beta   90.00
_cell.angle_gamma   90.00
#
_symmetry.space_group_name_H-M   'P 1'
#
loop_
_entity.id
_entity.type
_entity.pdbx_description
1 polymer ?
#
loop_
_entity_poly.entity_id
_entity_poly.type
_entity_poly.pdbx_seq_one_letter_code
_entity_poly.pdbx_strand_id
1 'polypeptide(L)'
;MTKLKLSAIPDDRPVKITVELPAAVFQDLQAYAVILARANGEATPPEPVKLIAPMIQKFMASDRDFGKAKRNHPLPRKDSNSAI
;
A
#
# COMPACT_ATOMS: atom_id res chain seq x y z
N MET A 1 16.38 18.12 29.09
CA MET A 1 16.93 17.62 27.81
C MET A 1 15.79 17.00 27.02
N THR A 2 15.39 17.62 25.92
CA THR A 2 14.25 17.21 25.09
C THR A 2 14.67 16.08 24.15
N LYS A 3 14.32 14.84 24.50
CA LYS A 3 14.48 13.68 23.60
C LYS A 3 13.39 13.76 22.54
N LEU A 4 13.76 14.17 21.33
CA LEU A 4 12.85 14.18 20.18
C LEU A 4 12.36 12.75 19.92
N LYS A 5 11.04 12.58 19.79
CA LYS A 5 10.39 11.28 19.53
C LYS A 5 10.61 10.75 18.11
N LEU A 6 11.18 11.57 17.24
CA LEU A 6 11.51 11.21 15.86
C LEU A 6 12.99 10.84 15.79
N SER A 7 13.30 9.56 16.02
CA SER A 7 14.68 9.06 16.02
C SER A 7 15.23 8.77 14.62
N ALA A 8 14.36 8.67 13.61
CA ALA A 8 14.73 8.47 12.21
C ALA A 8 13.59 8.95 11.29
N ILE A 9 13.95 9.49 10.13
CA ILE A 9 13.00 9.78 9.05
C ILE A 9 12.61 8.44 8.42
N PRO A 10 11.31 8.15 8.22
CA PRO A 10 10.87 6.96 7.48
C PRO A 10 11.52 6.92 6.09
N ASP A 11 12.05 5.76 5.71
CA ASP A 11 12.54 5.52 4.35
C ASP A 11 11.33 5.34 3.42
N ASP A 12 10.81 6.45 2.90
CA ASP A 12 9.64 6.48 2.01
C ASP A 12 9.99 6.16 0.54
N ARG A 13 11.10 5.46 0.29
CA ARG A 13 11.51 5.10 -1.07
C ARG A 13 10.47 4.18 -1.72
N PRO A 14 9.90 4.55 -2.89
CA PRO A 14 8.93 3.70 -3.56
C PRO A 14 9.60 2.42 -4.08
N VAL A 15 8.99 1.27 -3.77
CA VAL A 15 9.41 -0.02 -4.29
C VAL A 15 8.61 -0.31 -5.56
N LYS A 16 9.30 -0.50 -6.69
CA LYS A 16 8.67 -0.96 -7.93
C LYS A 16 8.47 -2.47 -7.88
N ILE A 17 7.25 -2.91 -8.14
CA ILE A 17 6.87 -4.32 -8.20
C ILE A 17 6.16 -4.55 -9.54
N THR A 18 6.57 -5.58 -10.27
CA THR A 18 5.84 -6.06 -11.45
C THR A 18 4.94 -7.21 -11.01
N VAL A 19 3.66 -7.14 -11.33
CA VAL A 19 2.66 -8.17 -10.98
C VAL A 19 1.83 -8.52 -12.20
N GLU A 20 1.47 -9.79 -12.33
CA GLU A 20 0.47 -10.25 -13.30
C GLU A 20 -0.87 -10.41 -12.60
N LEU A 21 -1.94 -9.93 -13.23
CA LEU A 21 -3.30 -10.02 -12.71
C LEU A 21 -4.17 -10.82 -13.68
N PRO A 22 -5.11 -11.64 -13.19
CA PRO A 22 -6.13 -12.22 -14.04
C PRO A 22 -6.90 -11.13 -14.80
N ALA A 23 -7.24 -11.40 -16.07
CA ALA A 23 -7.94 -10.42 -16.91
C ALA A 23 -9.25 -9.92 -16.29
N ALA A 24 -10.00 -10.81 -15.63
CA ALA A 24 -11.24 -10.46 -14.93
C ALA A 24 -11.00 -9.40 -13.83
N VAL A 25 -9.92 -9.53 -13.05
CA VAL A 25 -9.57 -8.55 -12.00
C VAL A 25 -9.25 -7.19 -12.62
N PHE A 26 -8.54 -7.15 -13.75
CA PHE A 26 -8.26 -5.88 -14.43
C PHE A 26 -9.52 -5.23 -15.01
N GLN A 27 -10.48 -6.01 -15.50
CA GLN A 27 -11.79 -5.51 -15.94
C GLN A 27 -12.58 -4.91 -14.77
N ASP A 28 -12.59 -5.59 -13.63
CA ASP A 28 -13.24 -5.08 -12.41
C ASP A 28 -12.58 -3.79 -11.89
N LEU A 29 -11.25 -3.68 -11.96
CA LEU A 29 -10.53 -2.45 -11.60
C LEU A 29 -10.91 -1.27 -12.51
N GLN A 30 -11.10 -1.51 -13.81
CA GLN A 30 -11.57 -0.49 -14.76
C GLN A 30 -13.00 -0.04 -14.42
N ALA A 31 -13.90 -0.99 -14.17
CA ALA A 31 -15.27 -0.68 -13.76
C ALA A 31 -15.29 0.11 -12.44
N TYR A 32 -14.48 -0.29 -11.47
CA TYR A 32 -14.36 0.39 -10.19
C TYR A 32 -13.88 1.84 -10.36
N ALA A 33 -12.86 2.08 -11.19
CA ALA A 33 -12.37 3.43 -11.46
C ALA A 33 -13.47 4.36 -12.00
N VAL A 34 -14.28 3.86 -12.93
CA VAL A 34 -15.41 4.61 -13.51
C VAL A 34 -16.45 4.92 -12.44
N ILE A 35 -16.83 3.93 -11.63
CA ILE A 35 -17.81 4.12 -10.55
C ILE A 35 -17.29 5.11 -9.51
N LEU A 36 -16.01 5.02 -9.15
CA LEU A 36 -15.37 5.90 -8.18
C LEU A 36 -15.37 7.35 -8.64
N ALA A 37 -14.98 7.62 -9.88
CA ALA A 37 -14.98 8.98 -10.41
C ALA A 37 -16.40 9.56 -10.44
N ARG A 38 -17.39 8.77 -10.89
CA ARG A 38 -18.80 9.19 -10.86
C ARG A 38 -19.28 9.51 -9.44
N ALA A 39 -18.95 8.67 -8.47
CA ALA A 39 -19.32 8.87 -7.07
C ALA A 39 -18.70 10.14 -6.47
N ASN A 40 -17.52 10.53 -6.93
CA ASN A 40 -16.81 11.73 -6.48
C ASN A 40 -17.09 12.99 -7.33
N GLY A 41 -17.89 12.89 -8.39
CA GLY A 41 -18.12 13.99 -9.34
C GLY A 41 -16.90 14.33 -10.20
N GLU A 42 -15.94 13.40 -10.33
CA GLU A 42 -14.75 13.56 -11.15
C GLU A 42 -15.06 13.25 -12.62
N ALA A 43 -14.60 14.10 -13.53
CA ALA A 43 -14.85 13.93 -14.98
C ALA A 43 -14.10 12.74 -15.59
N THR A 44 -12.94 12.39 -15.03
CA THR A 44 -12.05 11.36 -15.58
C THR A 44 -11.78 10.28 -14.53
N PRO A 45 -12.01 9.00 -14.86
CA PRO A 45 -11.63 7.88 -14.01
C PRO A 45 -10.11 7.85 -13.73
N PRO A 46 -9.69 7.49 -12.51
CA PRO A 46 -8.27 7.22 -12.25
C PRO A 46 -7.80 6.00 -13.05
N GLU A 47 -6.50 5.93 -13.34
CA GLU A 47 -5.92 4.73 -13.93
C GLU A 47 -6.16 3.51 -13.00
N PRO A 48 -6.61 2.36 -13.54
CA PRO A 48 -6.92 1.17 -12.73
C PRO A 48 -5.76 0.73 -11.82
N VAL A 49 -4.51 0.85 -12.30
CA VAL A 49 -3.31 0.48 -11.56
C VAL A 49 -3.08 1.37 -10.34
N LYS A 50 -3.51 2.63 -10.37
CA LYS A 50 -3.40 3.57 -9.24
C LYS A 50 -4.34 3.22 -8.09
N LEU A 51 -5.33 2.36 -8.33
CA LEU A 51 -6.22 1.84 -7.29
C LEU A 51 -5.59 0.73 -6.45
N ILE A 52 -4.63 -0.02 -7.01
CA ILE A 52 -4.09 -1.24 -6.39
C ILE A 52 -3.46 -0.94 -5.03
N ALA A 53 -2.54 0.02 -4.98
CA ALA A 53 -1.85 0.38 -3.74
C ALA A 53 -2.81 0.85 -2.62
N PRO A 54 -3.71 1.84 -2.83
CA PRO A 54 -4.65 2.25 -1.79
C PRO A 54 -5.66 1.16 -1.42
N MET A 55 -6.07 0.28 -2.34
CA MET A 55 -6.93 -0.86 -2.02
C MET A 55 -6.23 -1.85 -1.10
N ILE A 56 -4.97 -2.24 -1.41
CA ILE A 56 -4.17 -3.14 -0.56
C ILE A 56 -3.92 -2.50 0.81
N GLN A 57 -3.59 -1.20 0.85
CA GLN A 57 -3.40 -0.48 2.10
C GLN A 57 -4.67 -0.49 2.95
N LYS A 58 -5.84 -0.21 2.35
CA LYS A 58 -7.13 -0.26 3.05
C LYS A 58 -7.44 -1.67 3.56
N PHE A 59 -7.19 -2.69 2.75
CA PHE A 59 -7.36 -4.09 3.15
C PHE A 59 -6.49 -4.46 4.36
N MET A 60 -5.18 -4.16 4.30
CA MET A 60 -4.28 -4.41 5.43
C MET A 60 -4.64 -3.61 6.68
N ALA A 61 -5.17 -2.40 6.52
CA ALA A 61 -5.60 -1.57 7.64
C ALA A 61 -6.91 -2.07 8.29
N SER A 62 -7.81 -2.67 7.51
CA SER A 62 -9.07 -3.22 8.01
C SER A 62 -8.94 -4.62 8.61
N ASP A 63 -7.93 -5.39 8.21
CA ASP A 63 -7.64 -6.71 8.78
C ASP A 63 -7.02 -6.61 10.19
N ARG A 64 -7.87 -6.80 11.20
CA ARG A 64 -7.48 -6.72 12.62
C ARG A 64 -6.51 -7.82 13.03
N ASP A 65 -6.67 -9.03 12.49
CA ASP A 65 -5.84 -10.16 12.89
C ASP A 65 -4.47 -10.06 12.24
N PHE A 66 -4.39 -9.58 10.99
CA PHE A 66 -3.13 -9.12 10.40
C PHE A 66 -2.44 -8.06 11.26
N GLY A 67 -3.19 -7.04 11.72
CA GLY A 67 -2.65 -6.00 12.59
C GLY A 67 -2.10 -6.50 13.95
N LYS A 68 -2.68 -7.57 14.52
CA LYS A 68 -2.13 -8.24 15.71
C LYS A 68 -0.87 -9.03 15.36
N ALA A 69 -0.91 -9.84 14.31
CA ALA A 69 0.21 -10.66 13.88
C ALA A 69 1.44 -9.81 13.52
N LYS A 70 1.26 -8.71 12.77
CA LYS A 70 2.32 -7.77 12.40
C LYS A 70 3.05 -7.17 13.60
N ARG A 71 2.34 -6.94 14.72
CA ARG A 71 2.95 -6.42 15.96
C ARG A 71 3.77 -7.48 16.69
N ASN A 72 3.31 -8.73 16.65
CA ASN A 72 3.97 -9.86 17.32
C ASN A 72 5.11 -10.46 16.49
N HIS A 73 5.11 -10.22 15.18
CA HIS A 73 6.13 -10.71 14.25
C HIS A 73 6.68 -9.56 13.40
N PRO A 74 7.43 -8.61 13.99
CA PRO A 74 8.06 -7.55 13.21
C PRO A 74 8.93 -8.17 12.12
N LEU A 75 8.88 -7.61 10.90
CA LEU A 75 9.78 -8.03 9.83
C LEU A 75 11.22 -7.95 10.33
N PRO A 76 12.09 -8.93 9.99
CA PRO A 76 13.50 -8.87 10.35
C PRO A 76 14.04 -7.54 9.84
N ARG A 77 14.60 -6.74 10.75
CA ARG A 77 15.27 -5.50 10.35
C ARG A 77 16.39 -5.91 9.40
N LYS A 78 16.41 -5.31 8.21
CA LYS A 78 17.57 -5.45 7.33
C LYS A 78 18.67 -4.64 8.00
N ASP A 79 19.45 -5.30 8.86
CA ASP A 79 20.57 -4.66 9.53
C ASP A 79 21.55 -4.20 8.45
N SER A 80 21.79 -2.89 8.37
CA SER A 80 22.65 -2.25 7.38
C SER A 80 24.15 -2.58 7.54
N ASN A 81 24.51 -3.72 8.14
CA ASN A 81 25.87 -4.09 8.48
C ASN A 81 26.24 -5.49 7.97
N SER A 82 25.98 -5.75 6.69
CA SER A 82 26.55 -6.91 5.99
C SER A 82 27.00 -6.49 4.61
N ALA A 83 28.09 -5.72 4.60
CA ALA A 83 29.05 -5.69 3.52
C ALA A 83 30.41 -5.96 4.18
N ILE A 84 30.84 -7.22 4.12
CA ILE A 84 32.25 -7.61 4.22
C ILE A 84 32.79 -7.56 2.79
#